data_AF-A0A378YQV1-F1
#
_entry.id   AF-A0A378YQV1-F1
#
_cell.length_a   1.000
_cell.length_b   1.000
_cell.length_c   1.000
_cell.angle_alpha   90.00
_cell.angle_beta   90.00
_cell.angle_gamma   90.00
#
_symmetry.space_group_name_H-M   'P 1'
#
loop_
_entity.id
_entity.type
_entity.pdbx_description
1 polymer ?
#
loop_
_entity_poly.entity_id
_entity_poly.type
_entity_poly.pdbx_seq_one_letter_code
_entity_poly.pdbx_strand_id
1 'polypeptide(L)'
;MGPGAPEYRQAVRGLPFRKQMLVGSNFIAFFFGPIYFFVLGLWRKNLSLLGIWVGVVVAIIALEAIMETTVPDLVARGVGFGMAALYMSTANYAYYLQRTRGIQGWNPFEGMGKRAP
;
A
#
# COMPACT_ATOMS: atom_id res chain seq x y z
N MET A 1 -17.79 -5.24 2.57
CA MET A 1 -17.02 -5.54 3.79
C MET A 1 -15.55 -5.26 3.52
N GLY A 2 -14.77 -4.80 4.50
CA GLY A 2 -13.35 -4.47 4.32
C GLY A 2 -12.40 -5.64 4.62
N PRO A 3 -11.12 -5.57 4.19
CA PRO A 3 -10.09 -6.59 4.42
C PRO A 3 -9.85 -7.00 5.89
N GLY A 4 -10.24 -6.13 6.82
CA GLY A 4 -10.18 -6.36 8.26
C GLY A 4 -11.31 -7.22 8.82
N ALA A 5 -12.40 -7.41 8.07
CA ALA A 5 -13.55 -8.20 8.51
C ALA A 5 -13.22 -9.71 8.54
N PRO A 6 -13.65 -10.45 9.58
CA PRO A 6 -13.43 -11.91 9.66
C PRO A 6 -14.03 -12.65 8.46
N GLU A 7 -15.23 -12.25 8.04
CA GLU A 7 -15.94 -12.83 6.89
C GLU A 7 -15.18 -12.64 5.58
N TYR A 8 -14.60 -11.45 5.35
CA TYR A 8 -13.75 -11.21 4.18
C TYR A 8 -12.54 -12.14 4.16
N ARG A 9 -11.89 -12.32 5.32
CA ARG A 9 -10.70 -13.18 5.43
C ARG A 9 -11.05 -14.66 5.21
N GLN A 10 -12.19 -15.12 5.72
CA GLN A 10 -12.67 -16.47 5.48
C GLN A 10 -13.03 -16.68 4.00
N ALA A 11 -13.72 -15.71 3.38
CA ALA A 11 -14.06 -15.76 1.97
C ALA A 11 -12.82 -15.78 1.07
N VAL A 12 -11.81 -14.94 1.35
CA VAL A 12 -10.55 -14.95 0.60
C VAL A 12 -9.82 -16.27 0.81
N ARG A 13 -9.75 -16.80 2.03
CA ARG A 13 -9.10 -18.10 2.30
C ARG A 13 -9.76 -19.28 1.57
N GLY A 14 -11.06 -19.19 1.27
CA GLY A 14 -11.78 -20.19 0.49
C GLY A 14 -11.50 -20.14 -1.01
N LEU A 15 -10.85 -19.09 -1.52
CA LEU A 15 -10.54 -18.97 -2.95
C LEU A 15 -9.28 -19.77 -3.33
N PRO A 16 -9.13 -20.20 -4.59
CA PRO A 16 -7.87 -20.72 -5.11
C PRO A 16 -6.74 -19.68 -4.97
N PHE A 17 -5.51 -20.12 -4.70
CA PHE A 17 -4.35 -19.26 -4.44
C PHE A 17 -4.18 -18.10 -5.44
N ARG A 18 -4.36 -18.38 -6.75
CA ARG A 18 -4.27 -17.35 -7.80
C ARG A 18 -5.31 -16.23 -7.62
N LYS A 19 -6.54 -16.58 -7.25
CA LYS A 19 -7.60 -15.60 -6.98
C LYS A 19 -7.35 -14.85 -5.67
N GLN A 20 -6.78 -15.51 -4.66
CA GLN A 20 -6.35 -14.84 -3.43
C GLN A 20 -5.33 -13.73 -3.71
N MET A 21 -4.28 -14.06 -4.49
CA MET A 21 -3.28 -13.07 -4.92
C MET A 21 -3.90 -11.95 -5.75
N LEU A 22 -4.77 -12.27 -6.71
CA LEU A 22 -5.43 -11.25 -7.54
C LEU A 22 -6.30 -10.28 -6.72
N VAL A 23 -6.93 -10.74 -5.65
CA VAL A 23 -7.72 -9.88 -4.77
C VAL A 23 -6.81 -9.05 -3.86
N GLY A 24 -5.77 -9.67 -3.29
CA GLY A 24 -4.88 -9.02 -2.32
C GLY A 24 -3.75 -8.20 -2.91
N SER A 25 -3.44 -8.32 -4.20
CA SER A 25 -2.22 -7.77 -4.80
C SER A 25 -2.44 -7.31 -6.24
N ASN A 26 -1.80 -6.20 -6.60
CA ASN A 26 -1.76 -5.68 -7.97
C ASN A 26 -0.33 -5.58 -8.50
N PHE A 27 0.03 -6.49 -9.41
CA PHE A 27 1.37 -6.56 -10.00
C PHE A 27 1.78 -5.28 -10.73
N ILE A 28 0.85 -4.61 -11.40
CA ILE A 28 1.14 -3.36 -12.12
C ILE A 28 1.47 -2.24 -11.12
N ALA A 29 0.73 -2.17 -10.02
CA ALA A 29 0.99 -1.20 -8.96
C ALA A 29 2.32 -1.44 -8.21
N PHE A 30 2.90 -2.64 -8.30
CA PHE A 30 4.23 -2.88 -7.74
C PHE A 30 5.33 -2.09 -8.50
N PHE A 31 5.32 -2.13 -9.83
CA PHE A 31 6.33 -1.45 -10.65
C PHE A 31 6.00 0.02 -10.91
N PHE A 32 4.72 0.35 -11.02
CA PHE A 32 4.26 1.68 -11.43
C PHE A 32 3.44 2.38 -10.35
N GLY A 33 3.58 2.01 -9.06
CA GLY A 33 2.71 2.42 -7.96
C GLY A 33 2.19 3.86 -8.02
N PRO A 34 3.05 4.88 -7.90
CA PRO A 34 2.61 6.27 -7.92
C PRO A 34 1.89 6.68 -9.21
N ILE A 35 2.41 6.28 -10.37
CA ILE A 35 1.83 6.62 -11.68
C ILE A 35 0.47 5.92 -11.85
N TYR A 36 0.40 4.64 -11.49
CA TYR A 36 -0.79 3.82 -11.58
C TYR A 36 -1.92 4.35 -10.70
N PHE A 37 -1.61 4.80 -9.49
CA PHE A 37 -2.60 5.40 -8.59
C PHE A 37 -3.16 6.72 -9.15
N PHE A 38 -2.34 7.53 -9.82
CA PHE A 38 -2.85 8.72 -10.51
C PHE A 38 -3.77 8.37 -11.68
N VAL A 39 -3.42 7.37 -12.49
CA VAL A 39 -4.25 6.90 -13.61
C VAL A 39 -5.62 6.39 -13.11
N LEU A 40 -5.66 5.69 -11.99
CA LEU A 40 -6.91 5.23 -11.37
C LEU A 40 -7.69 6.37 -10.67
N GLY A 41 -7.12 7.58 -10.59
CA GLY A 41 -7.71 8.70 -9.87
C GLY A 41 -7.64 8.56 -8.35
N LEU A 42 -6.81 7.67 -7.79
CA LEU A 42 -6.59 7.43 -6.35
C LEU A 42 -5.66 8.47 -5.71
N TRP A 43 -5.78 9.74 -6.12
CA TRP A 43 -4.79 10.78 -5.83
C TRP A 43 -4.61 11.08 -4.33
N ARG A 44 -5.69 11.09 -3.53
CA ARG A 44 -5.58 11.35 -2.08
C ARG A 44 -4.77 10.29 -1.34
N LYS A 45 -5.06 9.01 -1.60
CA LYS A 45 -4.31 7.88 -1.01
C LYS A 45 -2.87 7.85 -1.55
N ASN A 46 -2.68 8.21 -2.82
CA ASN A 46 -1.35 8.30 -3.41
C ASN A 46 -0.48 9.36 -2.71
N LEU A 47 -1.02 10.56 -2.48
CA LEU A 47 -0.31 11.62 -1.76
C LEU A 47 0.04 11.20 -0.34
N SER A 48 -0.84 10.47 0.36
CA SER A 48 -0.52 9.91 1.67
C SER A 48 0.62 8.89 1.62
N LEU A 49 0.63 7.99 0.63
CA LEU A 49 1.71 7.02 0.43
C LEU A 49 3.04 7.70 0.07
N LEU A 50 3.00 8.76 -0.74
CA LEU A 50 4.17 9.58 -1.03
C LEU A 50 4.68 10.33 0.20
N GLY A 51 3.77 10.85 1.05
CA GLY A 51 4.13 11.45 2.32
C GLY A 51 4.83 10.47 3.26
N ILE A 52 4.34 9.22 3.34
CA ILE A 52 5.01 8.14 4.08
C ILE A 52 6.40 7.87 3.49
N TRP A 53 6.51 7.78 2.15
CA TRP A 53 7.79 7.55 1.49
C TRP A 53 8.82 8.62 1.82
N VAL A 54 8.44 9.90 1.65
CA VAL A 54 9.30 11.04 1.98
C VAL A 54 9.71 11.00 3.45
N GLY A 55 8.75 10.72 4.35
CA GLY A 55 9.04 10.60 5.79
C GLY A 55 10.06 9.52 6.10
N VAL A 56 9.95 8.34 5.47
CA VAL A 56 10.92 7.24 5.62
C VAL A 56 12.30 7.63 5.09
N VAL A 57 12.38 8.22 3.90
CA VAL A 57 13.65 8.66 3.31
C VAL A 57 14.33 9.73 4.18
N VAL A 58 13.58 10.73 4.63
CA VAL A 58 14.09 11.77 5.53
C VAL A 58 14.58 11.16 6.85
N ALA A 59 13.85 10.20 7.42
CA ALA A 59 14.26 9.52 8.64
C ALA A 59 15.56 8.72 8.46
N ILE A 60 15.74 8.07 7.31
CA ILE A 60 16.98 7.35 6.97
C ILE A 60 18.15 8.33 6.86
N ILE A 61 17.99 9.43 6.09
CA ILE A 61 19.03 10.45 5.93
C ILE A 61 19.42 11.06 7.29
N ALA A 62 18.43 11.38 8.13
CA ALA A 62 18.67 11.90 9.47
C ALA A 62 19.44 10.90 10.34
N LEU A 63 19.11 9.61 10.27
CA LEU A 63 19.81 8.55 10.99
C LEU A 63 21.27 8.44 10.57
N GLU A 64 21.53 8.45 9.26
CA GLU A 64 22.89 8.42 8.69
C GLU A 64 23.72 9.62 9.17
N ALA A 65 23.12 10.81 9.19
CA ALA A 65 23.78 12.02 9.66
C ALA A 65 24.11 11.98 11.17
N ILE A 66 23.23 11.40 11.99
CA ILE A 66 23.42 11.30 13.45
C ILE A 66 24.46 10.23 13.81
N MET A 67 24.45 9.10 13.10
CA MET A 67 25.32 7.96 13.38
C MET A 67 26.64 7.99 12.62
N GLU A 68 26.86 9.00 11.76
CA GLU A 68 28.02 9.14 10.88
C GLU A 68 28.32 7.84 10.09
N THR A 69 27.25 7.13 9.71
CA THR A 69 27.32 5.83 9.04
C THR A 69 26.34 5.80 7.88
N THR A 70 26.64 5.00 6.87
CA THR A 70 25.77 4.81 5.71
C THR A 70 24.91 3.57 5.92
N VAL A 71 23.62 3.68 5.63
CA VAL A 71 22.74 2.51 5.62
C VAL A 71 23.20 1.57 4.49
N PRO A 72 23.30 0.26 4.73
CA PRO A 72 23.69 -0.69 3.69
C PRO A 72 22.73 -0.63 2.50
N ASP A 73 23.26 -0.72 1.27
CA ASP A 73 22.48 -0.74 0.02
C ASP A 73 21.31 -1.72 0.04
N LEU A 74 21.48 -2.87 0.69
CA LEU A 74 20.46 -3.90 0.82
C LEU A 74 19.23 -3.38 1.59
N VAL A 75 19.45 -2.59 2.65
CA VAL A 75 18.38 -2.00 3.46
C VAL A 75 17.66 -0.93 2.65
N ALA A 76 18.39 -0.05 1.97
CA ALA A 76 17.79 0.97 1.09
C ALA A 76 16.92 0.35 -0.01
N ARG A 77 17.41 -0.72 -0.66
CA ARG A 77 16.62 -1.50 -1.64
C ARG A 77 15.42 -2.17 -1.00
N GLY A 78 15.57 -2.76 0.18
CA GLY A 78 14.48 -3.38 0.94
C GLY A 78 13.36 -2.39 1.26
N VAL A 79 13.70 -1.15 1.62
CA VAL A 79 12.75 -0.06 1.85
C VAL A 79 12.00 0.31 0.57
N GLY A 80 12.69 0.41 -0.57
CA GLY A 80 12.05 0.61 -1.88
C GLY A 80 11.09 -0.51 -2.27
N PHE A 81 11.50 -1.77 -2.11
CA PHE A 81 10.62 -2.92 -2.34
C PHE A 81 9.44 -2.97 -1.36
N GLY A 82 9.64 -2.55 -0.12
CA GLY A 82 8.58 -2.40 0.88
C GLY A 82 7.51 -1.41 0.40
N MET A 83 7.92 -0.24 -0.11
CA MET A 83 6.96 0.71 -0.69
C MET A 83 6.25 0.16 -1.93
N ALA A 84 6.96 -0.52 -2.83
CA ALA A 84 6.35 -1.17 -3.99
C ALA A 84 5.29 -2.20 -3.54
N ALA A 85 5.58 -2.98 -2.51
CA ALA A 85 4.63 -3.92 -1.91
C ALA A 85 3.42 -3.22 -1.25
N LEU A 86 3.61 -2.05 -0.64
CA LEU A 86 2.52 -1.23 -0.11
C LEU A 86 1.60 -0.74 -1.23
N TYR A 87 2.13 -0.24 -2.34
CA TYR A 87 1.33 0.12 -3.51
C TYR A 87 0.57 -1.08 -4.08
N MET A 88 1.27 -2.21 -4.25
CA MET A 88 0.68 -3.47 -4.72
C MET A 88 -0.50 -3.95 -3.86
N SER A 89 -0.37 -3.90 -2.54
CA SER A 89 -1.39 -4.42 -1.61
C SER A 89 -2.56 -3.46 -1.41
N THR A 90 -2.34 -2.15 -1.57
CA THR A 90 -3.39 -1.13 -1.37
C THR A 90 -4.24 -0.88 -2.62
N ALA A 91 -3.67 -1.06 -3.83
CA ALA A 91 -4.31 -0.70 -5.09
C ALA A 91 -5.72 -1.26 -5.28
N ASN A 92 -5.87 -2.58 -5.13
CA ASN A 92 -7.13 -3.27 -5.44
C ASN A 92 -8.26 -2.82 -4.52
N TYR A 93 -7.99 -2.70 -3.21
CA TYR A 93 -9.01 -2.30 -2.25
C TYR A 93 -9.35 -0.81 -2.34
N ALA A 94 -8.34 0.04 -2.55
CA ALA A 94 -8.54 1.47 -2.77
C ALA A 94 -9.42 1.73 -4.02
N TYR A 95 -9.14 1.01 -5.11
CA TYR A 95 -9.95 1.08 -6.32
C TYR A 95 -11.37 0.56 -6.11
N TYR A 96 -11.53 -0.56 -5.39
CA TYR A 96 -12.85 -1.08 -5.03
C TYR A 96 -13.69 -0.06 -4.22
N LEU A 97 -13.10 0.57 -3.20
CA LEU A 97 -13.78 1.59 -2.40
C LEU A 97 -14.23 2.80 -3.22
N GLN A 98 -13.35 3.30 -4.09
CA GLN A 98 -13.67 4.40 -4.98
C GLN A 98 -14.81 4.03 -5.94
N ARG A 99 -14.75 2.85 -6.56
CA ARG A 99 -15.71 2.47 -7.60
C ARG A 99 -17.07 2.08 -7.07
N THR A 100 -17.12 1.40 -5.91
CA THR A 100 -18.38 0.87 -5.36
C THR A 100 -19.03 1.81 -4.35
N ARG A 101 -18.23 2.56 -3.58
CA ARG A 101 -18.72 3.43 -2.50
C ARG A 101 -18.48 4.91 -2.76
N GLY A 102 -17.77 5.28 -3.82
CA GLY A 102 -17.36 6.66 -4.07
C GLY A 102 -16.37 7.21 -3.04
N ILE A 103 -15.81 6.35 -2.17
CA ILE A 103 -14.97 6.79 -1.06
C ILE A 103 -13.54 7.02 -1.54
N GLN A 104 -13.12 8.28 -1.45
CA GLN A 104 -11.77 8.77 -1.75
C GLN A 104 -11.15 9.38 -0.48
N GLY A 105 -10.83 8.53 0.50
CA GLY A 105 -10.21 8.97 1.75
C GLY A 105 -8.71 9.24 1.63
N TRP A 106 -8.14 9.92 2.62
CA TRP A 106 -6.68 10.11 2.75
C TRP A 106 -5.97 8.90 3.36
N ASN A 107 -6.68 8.03 4.08
CA ASN A 107 -6.08 6.84 4.68
C ASN A 107 -5.85 5.75 3.61
N PRO A 108 -4.61 5.40 3.23
CA PRO A 108 -4.36 4.32 2.27
C PRO A 108 -4.68 2.93 2.85
N PHE A 109 -4.76 2.81 4.18
CA PHE A 109 -5.03 1.58 4.91
C PHE A 109 -6.48 1.41 5.37
N GLU A 110 -7.38 2.18 4.77
CA GLU A 110 -8.81 2.10 5.04
C GLU A 110 -9.31 0.66 4.90
N GLY A 111 -10.18 0.21 5.79
CA GLY A 111 -10.74 -1.14 5.78
C GLY A 111 -9.79 -2.29 6.12
N MET A 112 -8.48 -2.07 6.29
CA MET A 112 -7.53 -3.14 6.66
C MET A 112 -7.48 -3.44 8.18
N GLY A 113 -7.97 -2.53 9.02
CA GLY A 113 -8.05 -2.71 10.47
C GLY A 113 -9.25 -3.56 10.92
N LYS A 114 -9.17 -4.17 12.12
CA LYS A 114 -10.26 -4.98 12.74
C LYS A 114 -11.56 -4.21 13.02
N ARG A 115 -11.53 -2.88 12.89
CA ARG A 115 -12.66 -1.95 13.03
C ARG A 115 -12.85 -1.21 11.71
N ALA A 116 -13.33 -1.91 10.68
CA ALA A 116 -13.87 -1.24 9.51
C ALA A 116 -15.38 -1.04 9.75
N PRO A 117 -15.98 0.14 9.52
CA PRO A 117 -17.42 0.31 9.57
C PRO A 117 -18.13 -0.54 8.51
#